data_AF-A4TWM6-F1
#
_entry.id   AF-A4TWM6-F1
#
_cell.length_a   1.000
_cell.length_b   1.000
_cell.length_c   1.000
_cell.angle_alpha   90.00
_cell.angle_beta   90.00
_cell.angle_gamma   90.00
#
_symmetry.space_group_name_H-M   'P 1'
#
loop_
_entity.id
_entity.type
_entity.pdbx_description
1 polymer ?
#
loop_
_entity_poly.entity_id
_entity_poly.type
_entity_poly.pdbx_seq_one_letter_code
_entity_poly.pdbx_strand_id
1 'polypeptide(L)'
;MGRPHNILRHPDMPRAVFKLLWDTIQDGSEIFAYVINRAKNGDHYWVFAHVTPTFGADNTIIGFHSSRRAPIRKAVQTVTEVYRELKQEESKFGNPKDAAAAGLDMLNRKFIGAGGTYEDLVFSL
;
A
#
# COMPACT_ATOMS: atom_id res chain seq x y z
N MET A 1 -7.87 -20.09 11.16
CA MET A 1 -6.66 -19.26 11.35
C MET A 1 -6.08 -18.94 9.99
N GLY A 2 -6.44 -17.76 9.46
CA GLY A 2 -6.17 -17.36 8.08
C GLY A 2 -4.69 -17.16 7.81
N ARG A 3 -4.20 -17.67 6.69
CA ARG A 3 -2.83 -17.43 6.23
C ARG A 3 -2.59 -15.92 6.16
N PRO A 4 -1.41 -15.41 6.58
CA PRO A 4 -1.12 -13.98 6.49
C PRO A 4 -1.30 -13.52 5.04
N HIS A 5 -1.98 -12.39 4.85
CA HIS A 5 -2.23 -11.77 3.55
C HIS A 5 -0.94 -11.50 2.73
N ASN A 6 0.23 -11.67 3.35
CA ASN A 6 1.54 -11.70 2.70
C ASN A 6 1.69 -12.71 1.56
N ILE A 7 0.87 -13.78 1.49
CA ILE A 7 0.97 -14.80 0.42
C ILE A 7 0.51 -14.25 -0.96
N LEU A 8 -0.35 -13.24 -0.97
CA LEU A 8 -0.93 -12.65 -2.19
C LEU A 8 -0.16 -11.42 -2.70
N ARG A 9 0.81 -10.92 -1.92
CA ARG A 9 1.56 -9.71 -2.26
C ARG A 9 2.51 -9.98 -3.41
N HIS A 10 2.42 -9.19 -4.48
CA HIS A 10 3.36 -9.25 -5.59
C HIS A 10 4.75 -8.72 -5.15
N PRO A 11 5.88 -9.27 -5.67
CA PRO A 11 7.22 -8.76 -5.36
C PRO A 11 7.43 -7.28 -5.64
N ASP A 12 6.71 -6.74 -6.63
CA ASP A 12 6.77 -5.31 -7.01
C ASP A 12 5.97 -4.39 -6.09
N MET A 13 5.20 -4.93 -5.14
CA MET A 13 4.55 -4.10 -4.12
C MET A 13 5.62 -3.56 -3.15
N PRO A 14 5.80 -2.23 -3.03
CA PRO A 14 6.72 -1.64 -2.07
C PRO A 14 6.37 -2.03 -0.64
N ARG A 15 7.38 -2.35 0.16
CA ARG A 15 7.22 -2.62 1.59
C ARG A 15 6.68 -1.39 2.31
N ALA A 16 7.12 -0.19 1.94
CA ALA A 16 6.68 1.06 2.52
C ALA A 16 5.16 1.26 2.41
N VAL A 17 4.61 1.17 1.20
CA VAL A 17 3.16 1.36 0.98
C VAL A 17 2.34 0.24 1.62
N PHE A 18 2.83 -1.01 1.56
CA PHE A 18 2.14 -2.12 2.21
C PHE A 18 2.14 -1.98 3.73
N LYS A 19 3.25 -1.52 4.32
CA LYS A 19 3.33 -1.22 5.75
C LYS A 19 2.39 -0.06 6.12
N LEU A 20 2.41 1.03 5.35
CA LEU A 20 1.51 2.17 5.55
C LEU A 20 0.05 1.71 5.58
N LEU A 21 -0.39 0.89 4.63
CA LEU A 21 -1.74 0.33 4.61
C LEU A 21 -2.09 -0.39 5.92
N TRP A 22 -1.22 -1.27 6.40
CA TRP A 22 -1.47 -2.01 7.63
C TRP A 22 -1.45 -1.12 8.86
N ASP A 23 -0.46 -0.23 8.97
CA ASP A 23 -0.36 0.70 10.09
C ASP A 23 -1.61 1.58 10.17
N THR A 24 -2.06 2.14 9.05
CA THR A 24 -3.25 3.01 8.99
C THR A 24 -4.51 2.31 9.45
N ILE A 25 -4.78 1.10 8.94
CA ILE A 25 -6.00 0.38 9.33
C ILE A 25 -5.93 -0.16 10.76
N GLN A 26 -4.73 -0.52 11.23
CA GLN A 26 -4.54 -0.97 12.62
C GLN A 26 -4.66 0.17 13.63
N ASP A 27 -4.41 1.42 13.22
CA ASP A 27 -4.66 2.63 14.00
C ASP A 27 -6.15 3.05 13.99
N GLY A 28 -7.01 2.33 13.26
CA GLY A 28 -8.43 2.65 13.18
C GLY A 28 -8.80 3.66 12.09
N SER A 29 -7.84 4.05 11.25
CA SER A 29 -8.08 4.93 10.10
C SER A 29 -8.36 4.14 8.82
N GLU A 30 -9.01 4.74 7.84
CA GLU A 30 -9.19 4.16 6.51
C GLU A 30 -8.04 4.51 5.56
N ILE A 31 -7.90 3.74 4.46
CA ILE A 31 -6.90 4.04 3.44
C ILE A 31 -7.37 3.69 2.04
N PHE A 32 -7.05 4.57 1.09
CA PHE A 32 -7.09 4.29 -0.34
C PHE A 32 -5.68 3.95 -0.83
N ALA A 33 -5.53 2.83 -1.54
CA ALA A 33 -4.23 2.40 -2.05
C ALA A 33 -4.35 1.63 -3.37
N TYR A 34 -3.42 1.91 -4.28
CA TYR A 34 -3.18 1.03 -5.41
C TYR A 34 -2.39 -0.19 -4.95
N VAL A 35 -2.89 -1.40 -5.23
CA VAL A 35 -2.25 -2.64 -4.78
C VAL A 35 -2.02 -3.55 -5.97
N ILE A 36 -0.78 -3.98 -6.16
CA ILE A 36 -0.42 -5.02 -7.11
C ILE A 36 -0.43 -6.40 -6.43
N ASN A 37 -1.30 -7.28 -6.91
CA ASN A 37 -1.51 -8.62 -6.38
C ASN A 37 -1.00 -9.67 -7.37
N ARG A 38 -0.59 -10.83 -6.85
CA ARG A 38 -0.25 -12.00 -7.66
C ARG A 38 -1.49 -12.88 -7.88
N ALA A 39 -1.78 -13.21 -9.14
CA ALA A 39 -2.82 -14.14 -9.53
C ALA A 39 -2.38 -15.60 -9.29
N LYS A 40 -3.35 -16.53 -9.21
CA LYS A 40 -3.09 -17.96 -8.96
C LYS A 40 -2.20 -18.59 -10.04
N ASN A 41 -2.29 -18.11 -11.28
CA ASN A 41 -1.48 -18.57 -12.42
C ASN A 41 -0.07 -17.97 -12.46
N GLY A 42 0.30 -17.10 -11.51
CA GLY A 42 1.61 -16.44 -11.47
C GLY A 42 1.64 -15.04 -12.09
N ASP A 43 0.58 -14.62 -12.79
CA ASP A 43 0.46 -13.25 -13.31
C ASP A 43 0.25 -12.23 -12.17
N HIS A 44 0.08 -10.96 -12.53
CA HIS A 44 -0.27 -9.91 -11.59
C HIS A 44 -1.44 -9.06 -12.08
N TYR A 45 -2.12 -8.42 -11.14
CA TYR A 45 -3.18 -7.46 -11.44
C TYR A 45 -3.19 -6.34 -10.41
N TRP A 46 -3.60 -5.17 -10.87
CA TRP A 46 -3.75 -3.98 -10.03
C TRP A 46 -5.19 -3.83 -9.55
N VAL A 47 -5.33 -3.37 -8.32
CA VAL A 47 -6.61 -2.91 -7.76
C VAL A 47 -6.43 -1.52 -7.17
N PHE A 48 -7.47 -0.70 -7.28
CA PHE A 48 -7.63 0.46 -6.40
C PHE A 48 -8.47 0.00 -5.20
N ALA A 49 -7.83 -0.10 -4.04
CA ALA A 49 -8.42 -0.63 -2.82
C ALA A 49 -8.78 0.50 -1.85
N HIS A 50 -9.98 0.42 -1.28
CA HIS A 50 -10.38 1.18 -0.10
C HIS A 50 -10.53 0.19 1.05
N VAL A 51 -9.76 0.38 2.11
CA VAL A 51 -9.74 -0.52 3.27
C VAL A 51 -10.18 0.25 4.50
N THR A 52 -11.18 -0.28 5.21
CA THR A 52 -11.76 0.35 6.40
C THR A 52 -11.76 -0.63 7.58
N PRO A 53 -11.40 -0.18 8.79
CA PRO A 53 -11.62 -0.96 9.99
C PRO A 53 -13.12 -1.06 10.31
N THR A 54 -13.52 -2.21 10.82
CA THR A 54 -14.87 -2.45 11.38
C THR A 54 -14.75 -2.48 12.89
N PHE A 55 -15.56 -1.66 13.57
CA PHE A 55 -15.54 -1.54 15.02
C PHE A 55 -16.72 -2.27 15.67
N GLY A 56 -16.44 -2.93 16.80
CA GLY A 56 -17.44 -3.52 17.69
C GLY A 56 -18.13 -2.50 18.58
N ALA A 57 -19.06 -2.96 19.42
CA ALA A 57 -19.81 -2.10 20.33
C ALA A 57 -18.95 -1.38 21.38
N ASP A 58 -17.76 -1.92 21.68
CA ASP A 58 -16.76 -1.37 22.60
C ASP A 58 -15.68 -0.53 21.88
N ASN A 59 -15.92 -0.16 20.62
CA ASN A 59 -15.00 0.57 19.77
C ASN A 59 -13.66 -0.17 19.51
N THR A 60 -13.63 -1.50 19.67
CA THR A 60 -12.47 -2.32 19.28
C THR A 60 -12.55 -2.73 17.81
N ILE A 61 -11.40 -2.81 17.14
CA ILE A 61 -11.34 -3.31 15.76
C ILE A 61 -11.63 -4.82 15.75
N ILE A 62 -12.75 -5.21 15.13
CA ILE A 62 -13.17 -6.61 15.01
C ILE A 62 -12.94 -7.19 13.61
N GLY A 63 -12.51 -6.36 12.66
CA GLY A 63 -12.19 -6.79 11.30
C GLY A 63 -11.84 -5.64 10.39
N PHE A 64 -11.56 -5.98 9.13
CA PHE A 64 -11.29 -5.01 8.07
C PHE A 64 -12.14 -5.34 6.85
N HIS A 65 -12.78 -4.33 6.27
CA HIS A 65 -13.46 -4.43 4.99
C HIS A 65 -12.58 -3.85 3.89
N SER A 66 -12.56 -4.48 2.71
CA SER A 66 -11.82 -3.98 1.55
C SER A 66 -12.70 -4.01 0.32
N SER A 67 -13.06 -2.82 -0.18
CA SER A 67 -13.67 -2.67 -1.49
C SER A 67 -12.57 -2.46 -2.54
N ARG A 68 -12.74 -3.05 -3.73
CA ARG A 68 -11.71 -3.05 -4.79
C ARG A 68 -12.35 -2.67 -6.10
N ARG A 69 -11.74 -1.72 -6.78
CA ARG A 69 -12.14 -1.28 -8.12
C ARG A 69 -11.02 -1.55 -9.11
N ALA A 70 -11.40 -1.75 -10.37
CA ALA A 70 -10.43 -1.71 -11.45
C ALA A 70 -9.82 -0.29 -11.49
N PRO A 71 -8.49 -0.16 -11.40
CA PRO A 71 -7.84 1.15 -11.42
C PRO A 71 -7.83 1.71 -12.84
N ILE A 72 -7.80 3.04 -12.96
CA ILE A 72 -7.64 3.71 -14.25
C ILE A 72 -6.23 3.43 -14.78
N ARG A 73 -6.11 3.09 -16.07
CA ARG A 73 -4.83 2.69 -16.68
C ARG A 73 -3.73 3.74 -16.54
N LYS A 74 -4.08 5.03 -16.66
CA LYS A 74 -3.13 6.15 -16.49
C LYS A 74 -2.59 6.21 -15.05
N ALA A 75 -3.46 6.06 -14.05
CA ALA A 75 -3.04 5.99 -12.66
C ALA A 75 -2.07 4.83 -12.41
N VAL A 76 -2.36 3.65 -12.96
CA VAL A 76 -1.46 2.49 -12.86
C VAL A 76 -0.07 2.77 -13.43
N GLN A 77 0.03 3.48 -14.57
CA GLN A 77 1.33 3.84 -15.16
C GLN A 77 2.14 4.71 -14.19
N THR A 78 1.54 5.78 -13.67
CA THR A 78 2.20 6.68 -12.71
C THR A 78 2.60 5.96 -11.43
N VAL A 79 1.69 5.17 -10.85
CA VAL A 79 1.98 4.40 -9.63
C VAL A 79 3.06 3.35 -9.87
N THR A 80 3.10 2.71 -11.05
CA THR A 80 4.14 1.74 -11.38
C THR A 80 5.52 2.38 -11.38
N GLU A 81 5.66 3.60 -11.89
CA GLU A 81 6.92 4.35 -11.86
C GLU A 81 7.34 4.69 -10.43
N VAL A 82 6.43 5.25 -9.62
CA VAL A 82 6.70 5.53 -8.20
C VAL A 82 7.10 4.26 -7.46
N TYR A 83 6.39 3.15 -7.66
CA TYR A 83 6.66 1.90 -6.97
C TYR A 83 8.01 1.31 -7.38
N ARG A 84 8.41 1.42 -8.64
CA ARG A 84 9.74 1.00 -9.09
C ARG A 84 10.84 1.74 -8.36
N GLU A 85 10.71 3.06 -8.20
CA GLU A 85 11.69 3.87 -7.48
C GLU A 85 11.75 3.51 -5.99
N LEU A 86 10.59 3.33 -5.34
CA LEU A 86 10.53 2.87 -3.95
C LEU A 86 11.19 1.50 -3.78
N LYS A 87 10.95 0.56 -4.71
CA LYS A 87 11.57 -0.76 -4.71
C LYS A 87 13.09 -0.69 -4.86
N GLN A 88 13.60 0.23 -5.68
CA GLN A 88 15.04 0.46 -5.82
C GLN A 88 15.63 1.00 -4.51
N GLU A 89 14.97 1.94 -3.85
CA GLU A 89 15.42 2.47 -2.56
C GLU A 89 15.41 1.38 -1.48
N GLU A 90 14.30 0.64 -1.36
CA GLU A 90 14.16 -0.48 -0.42
C GLU A 90 15.25 -1.54 -0.60
N SER A 91 15.72 -1.76 -1.83
CA SER A 91 16.72 -2.79 -2.14
C SER A 91 18.11 -2.50 -1.57
N LYS A 92 18.37 -1.25 -1.16
CA LYS A 92 19.64 -0.84 -0.55
C LYS A 92 19.79 -1.31 0.90
N PHE A 93 18.72 -1.83 1.51
CA PHE A 93 18.68 -2.21 2.91
C PHE A 93 18.58 -3.73 3.08
N GLY A 94 19.42 -4.29 3.94
CA GLY A 94 19.49 -5.73 4.18
C GLY A 94 18.34 -6.31 5.00
N ASN A 95 17.58 -5.48 5.72
CA ASN A 95 16.45 -5.92 6.54
C ASN A 95 15.13 -5.25 6.12
N PRO A 96 13.98 -5.95 6.28
CA PRO A 96 12.68 -5.44 5.81
C PRO A 96 12.20 -4.16 6.51
N LYS A 97 12.59 -3.93 7.76
CA LYS A 97 12.13 -2.79 8.56
C LYS A 97 12.75 -1.50 8.05
N ASP A 98 14.06 -1.49 7.89
CA ASP A 98 14.80 -0.32 7.40
C ASP A 98 14.47 -0.04 5.94
N ALA A 99 14.30 -1.10 5.13
CA ALA A 99 13.79 -0.96 3.76
C ALA A 99 12.45 -0.21 3.73
N ALA A 100 11.46 -0.67 4.51
CA ALA A 100 10.14 -0.03 4.56
C ALA A 100 10.22 1.41 5.07
N ALA A 101 11.06 1.69 6.07
CA ALA A 101 11.27 3.04 6.59
C ALA A 101 11.89 3.97 5.54
N ALA A 102 12.91 3.51 4.81
CA ALA A 102 13.55 4.28 3.74
C ALA A 102 12.61 4.53 2.56
N GLY A 103 11.82 3.54 2.16
CA GLY A 103 10.79 3.73 1.15
C GLY A 103 9.72 4.72 1.59
N LEU A 104 9.30 4.68 2.86
CA LEU A 104 8.33 5.64 3.38
C LEU A 104 8.92 7.05 3.44
N ASP A 105 10.16 7.19 3.88
CA ASP A 105 10.89 8.48 3.85
C ASP A 105 11.03 9.01 2.42
N MET A 106 11.32 8.16 1.44
CA MET A 106 11.41 8.56 0.04
C MET A 106 10.05 8.98 -0.52
N LEU A 107 8.99 8.22 -0.23
CA LEU A 107 7.62 8.55 -0.61
C LEU A 107 7.23 9.91 -0.03
N ASN A 108 7.53 10.07 1.26
CA ASN A 108 7.37 11.32 1.97
C ASN A 108 8.17 12.43 1.30
N ARG A 109 9.48 12.32 1.05
CA ARG A 109 10.24 13.39 0.36
C ARG A 109 9.69 13.76 -1.02
N LYS A 110 9.18 12.78 -1.78
CA LYS A 110 8.61 13.02 -3.11
C LYS A 110 7.29 13.80 -3.08
N PHE A 111 6.50 13.68 -2.02
CA PHE A 111 5.15 14.25 -1.94
C PHE A 111 4.95 15.26 -0.78
N ILE A 112 5.74 15.15 0.29
CA ILE A 112 5.81 16.02 1.50
C ILE A 112 6.70 17.25 1.30
N GLY A 113 7.50 17.34 0.22
CA GLY A 113 8.18 18.60 -0.13
C GLY A 113 7.23 19.81 -0.28
N ALA A 114 5.92 19.55 -0.44
CA ALA A 114 4.83 20.53 -0.45
C ALA A 114 3.72 20.26 0.60
N GLY A 115 3.93 19.35 1.57
CA GLY A 115 2.93 18.99 2.59
C GLY A 115 1.94 17.88 2.21
N GLY A 116 2.16 17.16 1.10
CA GLY A 116 1.28 16.08 0.64
C GLY A 116 1.69 14.68 1.09
N THR A 117 0.74 13.78 1.27
CA THR A 117 0.82 12.41 1.75
C THR A 117 0.73 11.38 0.61
N TYR A 118 0.85 10.09 0.92
CA TYR A 118 0.51 9.04 -0.05
C TYR A 118 -0.94 9.15 -0.55
N GLU A 119 -1.84 9.60 0.32
CA GLU A 119 -3.24 9.80 -0.01
C GLU A 119 -3.41 10.94 -1.04
N ASP A 120 -2.60 12.00 -0.95
CA ASP A 120 -2.58 13.06 -1.96
C ASP A 120 -2.12 12.56 -3.33
N LEU A 121 -1.10 11.68 -3.37
CA LEU A 121 -0.73 10.99 -4.62
C LEU A 121 -1.94 10.22 -5.15
N VAL A 122 -2.58 9.41 -4.30
CA VAL A 122 -3.69 8.55 -4.70
C VAL A 122 -4.86 9.34 -5.27
N PHE A 123 -5.24 10.46 -4.65
CA PHE A 123 -6.37 11.29 -5.10
C PHE A 123 -6.03 12.26 -6.24
N SER A 124 -4.76 12.44 -6.56
CA SER A 124 -4.33 13.24 -7.73
C SER A 124 -4.45 12.50 -9.07
N LEU A 125 -4.73 11.19 -9.06
CA LEU A 125 -4.70 10.27 -10.21
C LEU A 125 -6.09 9.82 -10.66
#